data_AF-A0A1X1EMS9-F1
#
_entry.id   AF-A0A1X1EMS9-F1
#
_cell.length_a   1.000
_cell.length_b   1.000
_cell.length_c   1.000
_cell.angle_alpha   90.00
_cell.angle_beta   90.00
_cell.angle_gamma   90.00
#
_symmetry.space_group_name_H-M   'P 1'
#
loop_
_entity.id
_entity.type
_entity.pdbx_description
1 polymer ?
#
loop_
_entity_poly.entity_id
_entity_poly.type
_entity_poly.pdbx_seq_one_letter_code
_entity_poly.pdbx_strand_id
1 'polypeptide(L)'
;MKTFLMTALMLSAVFPCAARAAVQPVVSGDDMAYMKQQQRDLELFKSQLQGMSITLPAAQEGRVAQLQNDIAASQADQNSASRTTPAAVYFVSLGIPEEGLLLMLADARRFGIPSTLRGLLDNDFRKTASAMFELSKKDKQAGVQIDPTLYQQFGIKAVPALVVTCGGKFDVLYGSLPVKQALEEVKQRGDCAATAARLLKNGEAAR
;
A
#
# COMPACT_ATOMS: atom_id res chain seq x y z
N MET A 1 -26.63 27.74 -68.03
CA MET A 1 -27.40 28.74 -67.25
C MET A 1 -27.85 28.13 -65.92
N LYS A 2 -27.10 28.36 -64.84
CA LYS A 2 -27.57 28.78 -63.51
C LYS A 2 -26.36 28.84 -62.58
N THR A 3 -25.90 30.06 -62.33
CA THR A 3 -25.06 30.52 -61.23
C THR A 3 -25.81 30.38 -59.89
N PHE A 4 -25.14 30.18 -58.76
CA PHE A 4 -24.78 31.13 -57.67
C PHE A 4 -24.32 30.24 -56.49
N LEU A 5 -23.54 30.60 -55.47
CA LEU A 5 -22.55 31.62 -55.12
C LEU A 5 -22.16 31.28 -53.65
N MET A 6 -20.92 31.59 -53.28
CA MET A 6 -20.28 31.53 -51.96
C MET A 6 -21.16 31.81 -50.73
N THR A 7 -20.87 31.18 -49.58
CA THR A 7 -20.31 31.84 -48.36
C THR A 7 -20.02 30.85 -47.22
N ALA A 8 -18.93 31.14 -46.50
CA ALA A 8 -18.36 30.40 -45.37
C ALA A 8 -19.12 30.65 -44.05
N LEU A 9 -19.04 29.71 -43.10
CA LEU A 9 -19.02 30.04 -41.68
C LEU A 9 -18.25 28.99 -40.87
N MET A 10 -17.20 29.46 -40.21
CA MET A 10 -16.41 28.75 -39.20
C MET A 10 -17.29 28.38 -38.01
N LEU A 11 -17.34 27.09 -37.62
CA LEU A 11 -17.73 26.70 -36.27
C LEU A 11 -16.55 26.01 -35.59
N SER A 12 -15.83 26.80 -34.81
CA SER A 12 -14.90 26.39 -33.77
C SER A 12 -15.59 25.46 -32.76
N ALA A 13 -15.35 24.16 -32.86
CA ALA A 13 -15.67 23.21 -31.80
C ALA A 13 -14.59 23.32 -30.72
N VAL A 14 -14.84 24.16 -29.73
CA VAL A 14 -14.14 24.15 -28.44
C VAL A 14 -14.39 22.79 -27.81
N PHE A 15 -13.42 21.88 -27.93
CA PHE A 15 -13.40 20.63 -27.19
C PHE A 15 -13.22 20.99 -25.70
N PRO A 16 -14.21 20.79 -24.82
CA PRO A 16 -13.99 20.96 -23.40
C PRO A 16 -13.04 19.85 -22.96
N CYS A 17 -11.85 20.27 -22.55
CA CYS A 17 -10.89 19.44 -21.86
C CYS A 17 -11.57 18.92 -20.58
N ALA A 18 -12.12 17.70 -20.63
CA ALA A 18 -12.56 17.01 -19.44
C ALA A 18 -11.32 16.62 -18.65
N ALA A 19 -10.87 17.54 -17.77
CA ALA A 19 -9.90 17.24 -16.74
C ALA A 19 -10.49 16.11 -15.87
N ARG A 20 -10.05 14.88 -16.14
CA ARG A 20 -10.33 13.74 -15.31
C ARG A 20 -9.56 13.97 -14.02
N ALA A 21 -10.22 14.56 -13.02
CA ALA A 21 -9.66 14.70 -11.69
C ALA A 21 -9.28 13.29 -11.21
N ALA A 22 -7.99 13.05 -11.04
CA ALA A 22 -7.53 11.88 -10.31
C ALA A 22 -8.20 11.93 -8.94
N VAL A 23 -8.99 10.91 -8.61
CA VAL A 23 -9.56 10.76 -7.28
C VAL A 23 -8.39 10.56 -6.34
N GLN A 24 -7.93 11.66 -5.74
CA GLN A 24 -6.92 11.63 -4.69
C GLN A 24 -7.54 10.89 -3.50
N PRO A 25 -6.78 10.05 -2.79
CA PRO A 25 -7.25 9.47 -1.54
C PRO A 25 -7.63 10.62 -0.60
N VAL A 26 -8.92 10.72 -0.25
CA VAL A 26 -9.47 11.83 0.52
C VAL A 26 -9.02 11.68 1.97
N VAL A 27 -7.94 12.37 2.34
CA VAL A 27 -7.52 12.55 3.73
C VAL A 27 -8.41 13.60 4.38
N SER A 28 -8.89 13.36 5.60
CA SER A 28 -9.75 14.30 6.32
C SER A 28 -9.04 15.64 6.59
N GLY A 29 -9.80 16.75 6.64
CA GLY A 29 -9.25 18.08 6.94
C GLY A 29 -8.59 18.17 8.32
N ASP A 30 -9.15 17.44 9.30
CA ASP A 30 -8.60 17.36 10.65
C ASP A 30 -7.25 16.63 10.67
N ASP A 31 -7.11 15.59 9.85
CA ASP A 31 -5.86 14.84 9.72
C ASP A 31 -4.77 15.71 9.08
N MET A 32 -5.12 16.51 8.07
CA MET A 32 -4.18 17.47 7.47
C MET A 32 -3.70 18.50 8.49
N ALA A 33 -4.60 18.99 9.35
CA ALA A 33 -4.25 19.92 10.43
C ALA A 33 -3.32 19.26 11.46
N TYR A 34 -3.60 18.02 11.85
CA TYR A 34 -2.76 17.24 12.76
C TYR A 34 -1.36 16.98 12.21
N MET A 35 -1.25 16.53 10.96
CA MET A 35 0.06 16.28 10.32
C MET A 35 0.87 17.56 10.18
N LYS A 36 0.20 18.68 9.83
CA LYS A 36 0.84 20.01 9.78
C LYS A 36 1.30 20.47 11.17
N GLN A 37 0.55 20.14 12.21
CA GLN A 37 0.94 20.42 13.59
C GLN A 37 2.18 19.62 13.99
N GLN A 38 2.21 18.30 13.76
CA GLN A 38 3.40 17.48 14.02
C GLN A 38 4.65 18.00 13.28
N GLN A 39 4.50 18.39 12.01
CA GLN A 39 5.61 18.96 11.24
C GLN A 39 6.11 20.27 11.87
N ARG A 40 5.21 21.16 12.30
CA ARG A 40 5.59 22.40 13.00
C ARG A 40 6.30 22.12 14.32
N ASP A 41 5.80 21.18 15.10
CA ASP A 41 6.40 20.82 16.39
C ASP A 41 7.80 20.22 16.19
N LEU A 42 7.97 19.40 15.15
CA LEU A 42 9.28 18.86 14.76
C LEU A 42 10.24 19.96 14.29
N GLU A 43 9.78 20.93 13.49
CA GLU A 43 10.59 22.05 13.02
C GLU A 43 10.98 22.99 14.17
N LEU A 44 10.07 23.24 15.12
CA LEU A 44 10.37 23.98 16.35
C LEU A 44 11.44 23.25 17.17
N PHE A 45 11.28 21.95 17.37
CA PHE A 45 12.27 21.12 18.07
C PHE A 45 13.63 21.15 17.35
N LYS A 46 13.66 21.01 16.02
CA LYS A 46 14.89 21.15 15.23
C LYS A 46 15.52 22.54 15.39
N SER A 47 14.73 23.61 15.35
CA SER A 47 15.21 24.99 15.53
C SER A 47 15.80 25.21 16.93
N GLN A 48 15.24 24.54 17.94
CA GLN A 48 15.76 24.55 19.30
C GLN A 48 17.09 23.79 19.41
N LEU A 49 17.28 22.74 18.60
CA LEU A 49 18.55 22.01 18.49
C LEU A 49 19.58 22.73 17.60
N GLN A 50 19.16 23.60 16.68
CA GLN A 50 20.05 24.42 15.84
C GLN A 50 20.77 25.46 16.71
N GLY A 51 21.95 25.06 17.20
CA GLY A 51 22.77 25.84 18.14
C GLY A 51 23.30 25.01 19.31
N MET A 52 22.72 23.83 19.55
CA MET A 52 23.28 22.82 20.45
C MET A 52 24.30 21.97 19.70
N SER A 53 25.58 22.36 19.76
CA SER A 53 26.67 21.50 19.28
C SER A 53 26.86 20.35 20.26
N ILE A 54 26.17 19.23 20.03
CA ILE A 54 26.51 17.97 20.71
C ILE A 54 27.77 17.44 20.02
N THR A 55 28.93 17.64 20.65
CA THR A 55 30.18 17.00 20.22
C THR A 55 30.04 15.51 20.43
N LEU A 56 29.79 14.79 19.33
CA LEU A 56 29.72 13.34 19.32
C LEU A 56 31.13 12.76 19.50
N PRO A 57 31.35 11.80 20.40
CA PRO A 57 32.61 11.08 20.47
C PRO A 57 32.86 10.32 19.15
N ALA A 58 34.11 10.30 18.67
CA ALA A 58 34.50 9.73 17.37
C ALA A 58 33.98 8.30 17.10
N ALA A 59 33.73 7.50 18.15
CA ALA A 59 33.13 6.16 18.05
C ALA A 59 31.69 6.14 17.51
N GLN A 60 30.97 7.28 17.56
CA GLN A 60 29.57 7.39 17.12
C GLN A 60 29.44 7.92 15.69
N GLU A 61 30.46 8.62 15.16
CA GLU A 61 30.43 9.20 13.80
C GLU A 61 30.24 8.12 12.72
N GLY A 62 30.95 6.99 12.84
CA GLY A 62 30.81 5.87 11.92
C GLY A 62 29.41 5.25 11.92
N ARG A 63 28.73 5.21 13.07
CA ARG A 63 27.34 4.70 13.16
C ARG A 63 26.32 5.66 12.57
N VAL A 64 26.52 6.97 12.73
CA VAL A 64 25.66 7.98 12.12
C VAL A 64 25.80 7.95 10.60
N ALA A 65 27.02 7.84 10.07
CA ALA A 65 27.25 7.69 8.63
C ALA A 65 26.56 6.43 8.06
N GLN A 66 26.65 5.31 8.79
CA GLN A 66 25.96 4.07 8.41
C GLN A 66 24.44 4.23 8.42
N LEU A 67 23.88 4.83 9.47
CA LEU A 67 22.45 5.08 9.57
C LEU A 67 21.93 6.03 8.47
N GLN A 68 22.71 7.06 8.13
CA GLN A 68 22.38 7.97 7.01
C GLN A 68 22.34 7.22 5.67
N ASN A 69 23.29 6.30 5.44
CA ASN A 69 23.31 5.47 4.25
C ASN A 69 22.11 4.50 4.20
N ASP A 70 21.73 3.90 5.33
CA ASP A 70 20.55 3.02 5.44
C ASP A 70 19.25 3.79 5.17
N ILE A 71 19.14 5.03 5.66
CA ILE A 71 18.00 5.93 5.39
C ILE A 71 17.96 6.31 3.91
N ALA A 72 19.10 6.64 3.29
CA ALA A 72 19.16 6.97 1.88
C ALA A 72 18.80 5.77 0.98
N ALA A 73 19.27 4.57 1.32
CA ALA A 73 18.96 3.34 0.62
C ALA A 73 17.47 2.98 0.73
N SER A 74 16.90 3.07 1.93
CA SER A 74 15.46 2.81 2.14
C SER A 74 14.55 3.83 1.43
N GLN A 75 14.96 5.10 1.32
CA GLN A 75 14.25 6.09 0.49
C GLN A 75 14.35 5.79 -1.02
N ALA A 76 15.49 5.27 -1.47
CA ALA A 76 15.66 4.85 -2.87
C ALA A 76 14.79 3.63 -3.20
N ASP A 77 14.65 2.66 -2.29
CA ASP A 77 13.77 1.50 -2.48
C ASP A 77 12.29 1.90 -2.56
N GLN A 78 11.85 2.86 -1.74
CA GLN A 78 10.48 3.38 -1.78
C GLN A 78 10.14 4.10 -3.09
N ASN A 79 11.14 4.74 -3.71
CA ASN A 79 11.01 5.54 -4.95
C ASN A 79 11.44 4.79 -6.21
N SER A 80 11.99 3.58 -6.09
CA SER A 80 12.41 2.80 -7.25
C SER A 80 11.18 2.28 -8.01
N ALA A 81 11.07 2.66 -9.28
CA ALA A 81 10.05 2.19 -10.22
C ALA A 81 10.16 0.68 -10.55
N SER A 82 11.03 -0.05 -9.86
CA SER A 82 11.21 -1.50 -9.95
C SER A 82 10.78 -2.16 -8.63
N ARG A 83 9.56 -1.88 -8.17
CA ARG A 83 8.95 -2.76 -7.16
C ARG A 83 8.79 -4.12 -7.81
N THR A 84 9.56 -5.11 -7.36
CA THR A 84 9.27 -6.51 -7.71
C THR A 84 7.86 -6.78 -7.21
N THR A 85 6.88 -6.88 -8.12
CA THR A 85 5.50 -7.18 -7.75
C THR A 85 5.51 -8.45 -6.92
N PRO A 86 4.98 -8.42 -5.68
CA PRO A 86 4.94 -9.59 -4.84
C PRO A 86 4.26 -10.75 -5.58
N ALA A 87 4.78 -11.96 -5.39
CA ALA A 87 4.21 -13.17 -6.01
C ALA A 87 2.76 -13.41 -5.57
N ALA A 88 2.38 -12.89 -4.39
CA ALA A 88 1.01 -12.76 -3.96
C ALA A 88 0.84 -11.55 -3.03
N VAL A 89 -0.38 -11.03 -2.94
CA VAL A 89 -0.77 -9.94 -2.03
C VAL A 89 -2.12 -10.29 -1.40
N TYR A 90 -2.26 -10.07 -0.10
CA TYR A 90 -3.47 -10.34 0.65
C TYR A 90 -4.18 -9.03 1.01
N PHE A 91 -5.45 -8.90 0.63
CA PHE A 91 -6.24 -7.66 0.74
C PHE A 91 -7.22 -7.80 1.89
N VAL A 92 -7.12 -6.89 2.88
CA VAL A 92 -7.95 -6.90 4.10
C VAL A 92 -8.56 -5.52 4.36
N SER A 93 -9.34 -5.41 5.45
CA SER A 93 -9.87 -4.14 5.93
C SER A 93 -9.94 -4.14 7.45
N LEU A 94 -9.76 -2.97 8.06
CA LEU A 94 -9.95 -2.74 9.49
C LEU A 94 -11.42 -2.79 9.93
N GLY A 95 -12.36 -2.87 8.99
CA GLY A 95 -13.78 -3.15 9.31
C GLY A 95 -14.04 -4.61 9.67
N ILE A 96 -13.07 -5.51 9.51
CA ILE A 96 -13.15 -6.91 9.95
C ILE A 96 -12.88 -6.94 11.48
N PRO A 97 -13.63 -7.76 12.26
CA PRO A 97 -13.36 -7.94 13.68
C PRO A 97 -11.90 -8.32 13.96
N GLU A 98 -11.35 -7.79 15.04
CA GLU A 98 -9.93 -7.88 15.37
C GLU A 98 -9.43 -9.32 15.45
N GLU A 99 -10.23 -10.21 16.06
CA GLU A 99 -9.90 -11.63 16.22
C GLU A 99 -9.75 -12.33 14.87
N GLY A 100 -10.66 -12.03 13.94
CA GLY A 100 -10.62 -12.57 12.58
C GLY A 100 -9.44 -12.01 11.79
N LEU A 101 -9.18 -10.70 11.93
CA LEU A 101 -8.08 -10.05 11.24
C LEU A 101 -6.72 -10.59 11.68
N LEU A 102 -6.49 -10.79 12.98
CA LEU A 102 -5.24 -11.35 13.50
C LEU A 102 -4.95 -12.74 12.94
N LEU A 103 -5.94 -13.62 12.92
CA LEU A 103 -5.79 -14.96 12.33
C LEU A 103 -5.43 -14.89 10.85
N MET A 104 -6.11 -14.02 10.10
CA MET A 104 -5.84 -13.83 8.68
C MET A 104 -4.42 -13.27 8.42
N LEU A 105 -3.98 -12.28 9.20
CA LEU A 105 -2.65 -11.69 9.08
C LEU A 105 -1.55 -12.70 9.43
N ALA A 106 -1.75 -13.48 10.49
CA ALA A 106 -0.82 -14.51 10.90
C ALA A 106 -0.68 -15.61 9.82
N ASP A 107 -1.79 -16.00 9.19
CA ASP A 107 -1.79 -17.00 8.13
C ASP A 107 -1.10 -16.47 6.87
N ALA A 108 -1.41 -15.25 6.41
CA ALA A 108 -0.74 -14.64 5.26
C ALA A 108 0.78 -14.51 5.48
N ARG A 109 1.20 -14.06 6.67
CA ARG A 109 2.61 -13.94 7.05
C ARG A 109 3.35 -15.28 6.99
N ARG A 110 2.69 -16.38 7.38
CA ARG A 110 3.30 -17.72 7.32
C ARG A 110 3.69 -18.13 5.90
N PHE A 111 2.99 -17.63 4.88
CA PHE A 111 3.33 -17.87 3.47
C PHE A 111 4.22 -16.77 2.87
N GLY A 112 4.69 -15.81 3.68
CA GLY A 112 5.47 -14.66 3.22
C GLY A 112 4.66 -13.70 2.34
N ILE A 113 3.33 -13.68 2.50
CA ILE A 113 2.43 -12.86 1.70
C ILE A 113 2.17 -11.54 2.44
N PRO A 114 2.53 -10.38 1.86
CA PRO A 114 2.23 -9.10 2.47
C PRO A 114 0.73 -8.81 2.46
N SER A 115 0.24 -8.27 3.56
CA SER A 115 -1.15 -7.82 3.72
C SER A 115 -1.27 -6.32 3.44
N THR A 116 -2.34 -5.91 2.75
CA THR A 116 -2.62 -4.52 2.38
C THR A 116 -4.02 -4.08 2.78
N LEU A 117 -4.16 -2.79 3.03
CA LEU A 117 -5.39 -2.05 3.28
C LEU A 117 -5.63 -1.05 2.15
N ARG A 118 -6.91 -0.86 1.82
CA ARG A 118 -7.32 0.11 0.80
C ARG A 118 -7.02 1.54 1.22
N GLY A 119 -7.17 1.84 2.51
CA GLY A 119 -7.09 3.19 3.03
C GLY A 119 -7.23 3.19 4.55
N LEU A 120 -7.50 4.37 5.07
CA LEU A 120 -7.68 4.62 6.49
C LEU A 120 -9.05 4.12 6.97
N LEU A 121 -9.11 3.68 8.22
CA LEU A 121 -10.35 3.40 8.92
C LEU A 121 -11.13 4.71 9.09
N ASP A 122 -12.36 4.76 8.56
CA ASP A 122 -13.23 5.94 8.55
C ASP A 122 -12.60 7.23 8.00
N ASN A 123 -11.60 7.13 7.12
CA ASN A 123 -10.80 8.28 6.63
C ASN A 123 -10.10 9.07 7.75
N ASP A 124 -9.77 8.43 8.88
CA ASP A 124 -9.10 9.05 10.03
C ASP A 124 -7.79 8.32 10.34
N PHE A 125 -6.69 9.06 10.32
CA PHE A 125 -5.36 8.52 10.60
C PHE A 125 -5.21 8.03 12.04
N ARG A 126 -5.77 8.74 13.03
CA ARG A 126 -5.63 8.39 14.45
C ARG A 126 -6.39 7.11 14.79
N LYS A 127 -7.61 6.95 14.24
CA LYS A 127 -8.38 5.71 14.37
C LYS A 127 -7.62 4.53 13.78
N THR A 128 -7.05 4.72 12.59
CA THR A 128 -6.23 3.71 11.91
C THR A 128 -5.00 3.34 12.74
N ALA A 129 -4.25 4.33 13.23
CA ALA A 129 -3.08 4.12 14.06
C ALA A 129 -3.41 3.43 15.38
N SER A 130 -4.52 3.81 16.02
CA SER A 130 -4.99 3.19 17.27
C SER A 130 -5.37 1.72 17.04
N ALA A 131 -6.14 1.43 15.99
CA ALA A 131 -6.50 0.05 15.64
C ALA A 131 -5.27 -0.82 15.34
N MET A 132 -4.30 -0.29 14.58
CA MET A 132 -3.02 -0.96 14.34
C MET A 132 -2.21 -1.17 15.62
N PHE A 133 -2.20 -0.18 16.51
CA PHE A 133 -1.50 -0.29 17.78
C PHE A 133 -2.10 -1.39 18.65
N GLU A 134 -3.43 -1.48 18.76
CA GLU A 134 -4.09 -2.57 19.49
C GLU A 134 -3.77 -3.95 18.89
N LEU A 135 -3.79 -4.09 17.56
CA LEU A 135 -3.36 -5.32 16.87
C LEU A 135 -1.91 -5.69 17.24
N SER A 136 -1.01 -4.69 17.26
CA SER A 136 0.41 -4.90 17.56
C SER A 136 0.69 -5.36 19.00
N LYS A 137 -0.21 -5.05 19.95
CA LYS A 137 -0.11 -5.54 21.33
C LYS A 137 -0.34 -7.05 21.42
N LYS A 138 -1.27 -7.56 20.61
CA LYS A 138 -1.60 -8.99 20.57
C LYS A 138 -0.61 -9.77 19.71
N ASP A 139 -0.17 -9.18 18.60
CA ASP A 139 0.84 -9.75 17.73
C ASP A 139 1.80 -8.66 17.20
N LYS A 140 3.03 -8.67 17.70
CA LYS A 140 4.05 -7.65 17.37
C LYS A 140 4.43 -7.59 15.89
N GLN A 141 4.13 -8.65 15.13
CA GLN A 141 4.38 -8.69 13.69
C GLN A 141 3.07 -8.63 12.88
N ALA A 142 1.94 -8.28 13.51
CA ALA A 142 0.74 -7.87 12.79
C ALA A 142 0.99 -6.48 12.19
N GLY A 143 1.32 -6.48 10.89
CA GLY A 143 1.55 -5.29 10.10
C GLY A 143 0.80 -5.37 8.78
N VAL A 144 0.38 -4.21 8.28
CA VAL A 144 -0.27 -4.08 6.97
C VAL A 144 0.26 -2.84 6.26
N GLN A 145 0.28 -2.90 4.94
CA GLN A 145 0.57 -1.76 4.09
C GLN A 145 -0.72 -1.03 3.74
N ILE A 146 -0.67 0.28 3.53
CA ILE A 146 -1.81 1.03 3.00
C ILE A 146 -1.48 1.40 1.56
N ASP A 147 -2.09 0.70 0.61
CA ASP A 147 -1.85 0.94 -0.81
C ASP A 147 -3.17 0.86 -1.61
N PRO A 148 -3.87 2.00 -1.81
CA PRO A 148 -5.08 2.05 -2.63
C PRO A 148 -4.83 1.69 -4.10
N THR A 149 -3.60 1.85 -4.60
CA THR A 149 -3.28 1.64 -6.02
C THR A 149 -3.33 0.16 -6.37
N LEU A 150 -2.91 -0.74 -5.47
CA LEU A 150 -3.03 -2.19 -5.66
C LEU A 150 -4.50 -2.63 -5.76
N TYR A 151 -5.40 -2.03 -4.98
CA TYR A 151 -6.83 -2.35 -5.06
C TYR A 151 -7.41 -1.97 -6.43
N GLN A 152 -6.98 -0.84 -6.98
CA GLN A 152 -7.40 -0.40 -8.30
C GLN A 152 -6.78 -1.28 -9.40
N GLN A 153 -5.47 -1.58 -9.29
CA GLN A 153 -4.72 -2.39 -10.24
C GLN A 153 -5.31 -3.79 -10.41
N PHE A 154 -5.67 -4.45 -9.31
CA PHE A 154 -6.26 -5.80 -9.35
C PHE A 154 -7.79 -5.82 -9.33
N GLY A 155 -8.44 -4.65 -9.34
CA GLY A 155 -9.90 -4.53 -9.36
C GLY A 155 -10.60 -5.11 -8.13
N ILE A 156 -9.96 -5.04 -6.95
CA ILE A 156 -10.46 -5.65 -5.71
C ILE A 156 -11.61 -4.82 -5.13
N LYS A 157 -12.83 -5.34 -5.28
CA LYS A 157 -14.06 -4.68 -4.82
C LYS A 157 -14.44 -5.08 -3.39
N ALA A 158 -14.27 -6.36 -3.06
CA ALA A 158 -14.59 -6.93 -1.76
C ALA A 158 -13.32 -7.46 -1.08
N VAL A 159 -13.36 -7.54 0.25
CA VAL A 159 -12.32 -8.10 1.10
C VAL A 159 -12.95 -9.06 2.11
N PRO A 160 -12.23 -10.06 2.61
CA PRO A 160 -10.84 -10.42 2.27
C PRO A 160 -10.68 -11.00 0.87
N ALA A 161 -9.50 -10.80 0.26
CA ALA A 161 -9.15 -11.35 -1.05
C ALA A 161 -7.65 -11.69 -1.14
N LEU A 162 -7.31 -12.80 -1.78
CA LEU A 162 -5.94 -13.18 -2.12
C LEU A 162 -5.72 -12.99 -3.61
N VAL A 163 -4.66 -12.27 -3.97
CA VAL A 163 -4.20 -12.16 -5.36
C VAL A 163 -2.88 -12.91 -5.51
N VAL A 164 -2.78 -13.77 -6.52
CA VAL A 164 -1.53 -14.47 -6.89
C VAL A 164 -1.13 -14.00 -8.28
N THR A 165 0.13 -13.62 -8.47
CA THR A 165 0.63 -13.06 -9.74
C THR A 165 1.57 -14.04 -10.46
N CYS A 166 1.52 -14.03 -11.79
CA CYS A 166 2.39 -14.86 -12.63
C CYS A 166 2.64 -14.20 -13.99
N GLY A 167 3.86 -13.70 -14.21
CA GLY A 167 4.32 -13.28 -15.54
C GLY A 167 3.40 -12.29 -16.27
N GLY A 168 2.79 -11.34 -15.54
CA GLY A 168 1.86 -10.35 -16.09
C GLY A 168 0.37 -10.71 -16.00
N LYS A 169 0.03 -11.94 -15.58
CA LYS A 169 -1.33 -12.36 -15.22
C LYS A 169 -1.49 -12.41 -13.70
N PHE A 170 -2.74 -12.52 -13.24
CA PHE A 170 -3.06 -12.72 -11.84
C PHE A 170 -4.37 -13.48 -11.67
N ASP A 171 -4.45 -14.27 -10.60
CA ASP A 171 -5.70 -14.87 -10.11
C ASP A 171 -6.16 -14.13 -8.87
N VAL A 172 -7.47 -13.97 -8.71
CA VAL A 172 -8.09 -13.38 -7.52
C VAL A 172 -9.02 -14.40 -6.87
N LEU A 173 -8.81 -14.65 -5.59
CA LEU A 173 -9.71 -15.46 -4.78
C LEU A 173 -10.32 -14.59 -3.68
N TYR A 174 -11.65 -14.57 -3.60
CA TYR A 174 -12.39 -13.83 -2.58
C TYR A 174 -12.85 -14.77 -1.46
N GLY A 175 -12.91 -14.23 -0.24
CA GLY A 175 -13.46 -14.92 0.92
C GLY A 175 -12.43 -15.18 2.01
N SER A 176 -12.92 -15.61 3.17
CA SER A 176 -12.13 -15.83 4.39
C SER A 176 -11.53 -17.23 4.47
N LEU A 177 -11.18 -17.83 3.32
CA LEU A 177 -10.51 -19.13 3.30
C LEU A 177 -9.11 -18.99 3.91
N PRO A 178 -8.62 -20.01 4.64
CA PRO A 178 -7.21 -20.06 5.02
C PRO A 178 -6.32 -19.91 3.78
N VAL A 179 -5.24 -19.16 3.90
CA VAL A 179 -4.30 -18.84 2.82
C VAL A 179 -3.74 -20.12 2.20
N LYS A 180 -3.47 -21.16 2.99
CA LYS A 180 -3.09 -22.49 2.45
C LYS A 180 -4.12 -23.03 1.46
N GLN A 181 -5.39 -23.03 1.87
CA GLN A 181 -6.47 -23.55 1.04
C GLN A 181 -6.71 -22.66 -0.17
N ALA A 182 -6.62 -21.34 -0.01
CA ALA A 182 -6.71 -20.39 -1.10
C ALA A 182 -5.62 -20.63 -2.16
N LEU A 183 -4.38 -20.86 -1.74
CA LEU A 183 -3.28 -21.23 -2.63
C LEU A 183 -3.48 -22.61 -3.27
N GLU A 184 -4.09 -23.57 -2.57
CA GLU A 184 -4.44 -24.88 -3.14
C GLU A 184 -5.50 -24.76 -4.24
N GLU A 185 -6.51 -23.91 -4.06
CA GLU A 185 -7.52 -23.62 -5.09
C GLU A 185 -6.88 -22.98 -6.33
N VAL A 186 -6.00 -21.99 -6.15
CA VAL A 186 -5.25 -21.38 -7.27
C VAL A 186 -4.34 -22.41 -7.95
N LYS A 187 -3.69 -23.28 -7.18
CA LYS A 187 -2.87 -24.38 -7.75
C LYS A 187 -3.69 -25.33 -8.60
N GLN A 188 -4.92 -25.62 -8.22
CA GLN A 188 -5.77 -26.60 -8.91
C GLN A 188 -6.51 -26.00 -10.11
N ARG A 189 -6.95 -24.74 -10.02
CA ARG A 189 -7.94 -24.15 -10.93
C ARG A 189 -7.52 -22.81 -11.54
N GLY A 190 -6.46 -22.17 -11.02
CA GLY A 190 -6.01 -20.84 -11.44
C GLY A 190 -4.92 -20.87 -12.51
N ASP A 191 -4.74 -19.75 -13.20
CA ASP A 191 -3.71 -19.56 -14.23
C ASP A 191 -2.30 -19.49 -13.62
N CYS A 192 -2.19 -19.04 -12.37
CA CYS A 192 -0.96 -18.86 -11.62
C CYS A 192 -0.59 -20.07 -10.73
N ALA A 193 -0.99 -21.27 -11.14
CA ALA A 193 -0.80 -22.51 -10.38
C ALA A 193 0.65 -22.78 -9.95
N ALA A 194 1.63 -22.50 -10.83
CA ALA A 194 3.05 -22.68 -10.54
C ALA A 194 3.55 -21.73 -9.44
N THR A 195 3.09 -20.48 -9.44
CA THR A 195 3.40 -19.52 -8.37
C THR A 195 2.78 -19.96 -7.05
N ALA A 196 1.51 -20.39 -7.07
CA ALA A 196 0.81 -20.87 -5.87
C ALA A 196 1.49 -22.11 -5.26
N ALA A 197 1.94 -23.05 -6.09
CA ALA A 197 2.70 -24.22 -5.65
C ALA A 197 4.02 -23.85 -4.95
N ARG A 198 4.70 -22.80 -5.44
CA ARG A 198 5.93 -22.29 -4.81
C ARG A 198 5.63 -21.64 -3.46
N LEU A 199 4.58 -20.82 -3.37
CA LEU A 199 4.17 -20.19 -2.11
C LEU A 199 3.79 -21.22 -1.05
N LEU A 200 3.06 -22.28 -1.43
CA LEU A 200 2.73 -23.39 -0.54
C LEU A 200 3.97 -24.06 0.06
N LYS A 201 4.95 -24.40 -0.79
CA LYS A 201 6.22 -25.00 -0.33
C LYS A 201 6.96 -24.09 0.64
N ASN A 202 7.00 -22.78 0.37
CA ASN A 202 7.66 -21.81 1.23
C ASN A 202 7.01 -21.72 2.62
N GLY A 203 5.67 -21.70 2.71
CA GLY A 203 4.95 -21.65 3.99
C GLY A 203 4.87 -22.97 4.75
N GLU A 204 5.24 -24.09 4.11
CA GLU A 204 5.44 -25.38 4.77
C GLU A 204 6.85 -25.50 5.36
N ALA A 205 7.85 -24.92 4.70
CA ALA A 205 9.24 -24.89 5.16
C ALA A 205 9.49 -23.91 6.33
N ALA A 206 8.62 -22.90 6.49
CA ALA A 206 8.71 -21.91 7.57
C ALA A 206 8.08 -22.39 8.91
N ARG A 207 7.75 -23.68 9.04
CA ARG A 207 7.20 -24.28 10.27
C ARG A 207 8.29 -24.75 11.24
#